data_AF-A0A4Q9GQE3-F1
#
_entry.id   AF-A0A4Q9GQE3-F1
#
_cell.length_a   1.000
_cell.length_b   1.000
_cell.length_c   1.000
_cell.angle_alpha   90.00
_cell.angle_beta   90.00
_cell.angle_gamma   90.00
#
_symmetry.space_group_name_H-M   'P 1'
#
loop_
_entity.id
_entity.type
_entity.pdbx_description
1 polymer ?
#
loop_
_entity_poly.entity_id
_entity_poly.type
_entity_poly.pdbx_seq_one_letter_code
_entity_poly.pdbx_strand_id
1 'polypeptide(L)'
;MSRSPRQATTCIVFSVPENRLSAMDVAIGPAVPLPGRTTSIVSVHAQQGGESAENMRDLFVVLGGSPLERDEALERFAEVGDGLLYRCSATFLNLMVEEEAATLRVLHEEQAGGESETPRWLARRNALDEAWLAGSSWHPDQVSTGNKLFRLGLARMAHEKGQALYCWYGPSVPEYVIESGTGPYPGSSKKRRG
;
A
#
# COMPACT_ATOMS: atom_id res chain seq x y z
N MET A 1 -37.96 -0.04 20.29
CA MET A 1 -37.46 0.28 18.93
C MET A 1 -36.07 0.89 19.08
N SER A 2 -35.01 0.08 18.97
CA SER A 2 -33.62 0.56 19.01
C SER A 2 -33.13 0.65 17.57
N ARG A 3 -32.72 1.84 17.12
CA ARG A 3 -32.14 2.07 15.79
C ARG A 3 -30.87 1.22 15.66
N SER A 4 -30.73 0.45 14.58
CA SER A 4 -29.45 -0.18 14.22
C SER A 4 -28.33 0.86 14.28
N PRO A 5 -27.14 0.53 14.82
CA PRO A 5 -26.03 1.47 14.78
C PRO A 5 -25.70 1.74 13.31
N ARG A 6 -25.79 3.01 12.91
CA ARG A 6 -25.31 3.46 11.59
C ARG A 6 -23.86 3.00 11.47
N GLN A 7 -23.53 2.34 10.35
CA GLN A 7 -22.14 2.08 9.97
C GLN A 7 -21.37 3.40 10.08
N ALA A 8 -20.37 3.42 10.95
CA ALA A 8 -19.51 4.57 11.11
C ALA A 8 -18.54 4.60 9.92
N THR A 9 -18.88 5.40 8.92
CA THR A 9 -17.98 5.72 7.81
C THR A 9 -16.94 6.71 8.32
N THR A 10 -15.68 6.28 8.40
CA THR A 10 -14.56 7.19 8.64
C THR A 10 -14.22 7.91 7.34
N CYS A 11 -14.41 9.22 7.32
CA CYS A 11 -14.07 10.10 6.21
C CYS A 11 -12.79 10.85 6.58
N ILE A 12 -11.75 10.71 5.76
CA ILE A 12 -10.55 11.54 5.87
C ILE A 12 -10.67 12.59 4.78
N VAL A 13 -10.76 13.85 5.19
CA VAL A 13 -10.93 15.00 4.29
C VAL A 13 -9.62 15.77 4.25
N PHE A 14 -9.02 15.84 3.07
CA PHE A 14 -7.91 16.77 2.80
C PHE A 14 -8.45 17.99 2.08
N SER A 15 -8.08 19.18 2.54
CA SER A 15 -8.34 20.42 1.81
C SER A 15 -7.15 20.75 0.92
N VAL A 16 -7.38 20.86 -0.38
CA VAL A 16 -6.39 21.34 -1.33
C VAL A 16 -6.88 22.66 -1.95
N PRO A 17 -6.00 23.67 -2.14
CA PRO A 17 -6.33 24.82 -2.96
C PRO A 17 -6.81 24.40 -4.36
N GLU A 18 -7.87 25.04 -4.87
CA GLU A 18 -8.56 24.66 -6.12
C GLU A 18 -7.61 24.56 -7.32
N ASN A 19 -6.59 25.43 -7.37
CA ASN A 19 -5.58 25.42 -8.42
C ASN A 19 -4.64 24.19 -8.41
N ARG A 20 -4.66 23.37 -7.36
CA ARG A 20 -3.88 22.12 -7.26
C ARG A 20 -4.76 20.87 -7.39
N LEU A 21 -6.09 21.03 -7.40
CA LEU A 21 -7.04 19.92 -7.51
C LEU A 21 -6.90 19.17 -8.85
N SER A 22 -6.62 19.89 -9.94
CA SER A 22 -6.42 19.30 -11.27
C SER A 22 -5.16 18.45 -11.40
N ALA A 23 -4.20 18.59 -10.49
CA ALA A 23 -2.99 17.78 -10.43
C ALA A 23 -3.16 16.52 -9.56
N MET A 24 -4.29 16.39 -8.87
CA MET A 24 -4.62 15.24 -8.02
C MET A 24 -5.59 14.33 -8.76
N ASP A 25 -5.12 13.15 -9.15
CA ASP A 25 -5.98 12.06 -9.64
C ASP A 25 -6.24 11.09 -8.49
N VAL A 26 -7.46 10.55 -8.46
CA VAL A 26 -7.92 9.51 -7.54
C VAL A 26 -7.00 8.27 -7.60
N ALA A 27 -6.27 8.11 -8.70
CA ALA A 27 -5.24 7.09 -8.90
C ALA A 27 -4.00 7.20 -8.00
N ILE A 28 -3.76 8.36 -7.37
CA ILE A 28 -2.47 8.73 -6.77
C ILE A 28 -2.47 8.66 -5.22
N GLY A 29 -3.65 8.43 -4.62
CA GLY A 29 -3.89 8.34 -3.16
C GLY A 29 -3.87 9.69 -2.42
N PRO A 30 -4.50 9.87 -1.23
CA PRO A 30 -5.08 8.85 -0.33
C PRO A 30 -6.59 9.07 0.01
N ALA A 31 -7.37 7.98 -0.13
CA ALA A 31 -8.66 7.65 0.52
C ALA A 31 -10.04 8.10 -0.05
N VAL A 32 -10.91 7.07 -0.10
CA VAL A 32 -12.40 7.00 -0.17
C VAL A 32 -13.10 7.14 -1.53
N PRO A 33 -13.90 6.13 -1.97
CA PRO A 33 -14.63 6.16 -3.24
C PRO A 33 -15.91 7.01 -3.21
N LEU A 34 -16.20 7.66 -4.34
CA LEU A 34 -17.52 8.19 -4.69
C LEU A 34 -18.48 7.05 -5.12
N PRO A 35 -19.81 7.25 -5.07
CA PRO A 35 -20.79 6.20 -5.35
C PRO A 35 -20.60 5.59 -6.76
N GLY A 36 -20.40 4.27 -6.83
CA GLY A 36 -20.43 3.51 -8.10
C GLY A 36 -19.11 2.91 -8.59
N ARG A 37 -18.00 2.96 -7.84
CA ARG A 37 -16.74 2.26 -8.19
C ARG A 37 -16.11 1.53 -7.00
N THR A 38 -15.79 0.26 -7.21
CA THR A 38 -15.21 -0.66 -6.22
C THR A 38 -13.73 -0.90 -6.49
N THR A 39 -12.86 -0.14 -5.83
CA THR A 39 -11.61 -0.59 -5.15
C THR A 39 -10.75 0.62 -4.78
N SER A 40 -10.33 0.70 -3.51
CA SER A 40 -9.35 1.68 -3.03
C SER A 40 -7.95 1.27 -3.49
N ILE A 41 -7.13 2.22 -3.95
CA ILE A 41 -5.73 1.97 -4.35
C ILE A 41 -4.80 1.95 -3.12
N VAL A 42 -5.21 2.61 -2.04
CA VAL A 42 -4.57 2.51 -0.72
C VAL A 42 -5.65 2.09 0.27
N SER A 43 -5.55 0.87 0.79
CA SER A 43 -6.38 0.45 1.91
C SER A 43 -6.02 1.30 3.13
N VAL A 44 -7.00 1.74 3.91
CA VAL A 44 -6.73 2.26 5.27
C VAL A 44 -6.06 1.21 6.16
N HIS A 45 -6.14 -0.08 5.78
CA HIS A 45 -5.38 -1.19 6.38
C HIS A 45 -3.95 -1.34 5.82
N ALA A 46 -3.59 -0.57 4.77
CA ALA A 46 -2.23 -0.50 4.25
C ALA A 46 -1.42 0.64 4.89
N GLN A 47 -2.05 1.42 5.77
CA GLN A 47 -1.38 2.41 6.61
C GLN A 47 -1.16 1.77 7.98
N GLN A 48 0.12 1.63 8.36
CA GLN A 48 0.62 1.22 9.69
C GLN A 48 0.60 -0.25 10.11
N GLY A 49 1.10 -1.11 9.23
CA GLY A 49 1.81 -2.30 9.73
C GLY A 49 3.23 -1.97 10.19
N GLY A 50 3.43 -1.01 11.11
CA GLY A 50 4.73 -0.68 11.72
C GLY A 50 5.79 -0.03 10.81
N GLU A 51 5.39 0.49 9.65
CA GLU A 51 6.30 1.09 8.66
C GLU A 51 6.47 2.61 8.85
N SER A 52 7.71 3.07 8.74
CA SER A 52 8.12 4.48 8.83
C SER A 52 8.67 5.02 7.50
N ALA A 53 8.82 6.33 7.41
CA ALA A 53 9.50 6.97 6.28
C ALA A 53 10.95 6.47 6.11
N GLU A 54 11.62 6.11 7.21
CA GLU A 54 12.96 5.53 7.17
C GLU A 54 12.96 4.16 6.49
N ASN A 55 11.99 3.29 6.79
CA ASN A 55 11.87 2.00 6.11
C ASN A 55 11.70 2.20 4.60
N MET A 56 10.90 3.17 4.18
CA MET A 56 10.70 3.45 2.77
C MET A 56 11.97 4.03 2.10
N ARG A 57 12.76 4.85 2.80
CA ARG A 57 14.08 5.30 2.34
C ARG A 57 15.08 4.15 2.22
N ASP A 58 15.01 3.17 3.11
CA ASP A 58 15.86 1.98 3.01
C ASP A 58 15.48 1.12 1.80
N LEU A 59 14.19 1.06 1.42
CA LEU A 59 13.79 0.38 0.18
C LEU A 59 14.48 1.00 -1.04
N PHE A 60 14.68 2.32 -1.07
CA PHE A 60 15.42 2.97 -2.16
C PHE A 60 16.83 2.39 -2.30
N VAL A 61 17.54 2.19 -1.19
CA VAL A 61 18.88 1.58 -1.19
C VAL A 61 18.83 0.12 -1.64
N VAL A 62 17.85 -0.64 -1.15
CA VAL A 62 17.65 -2.05 -1.53
C VAL A 62 17.37 -2.22 -3.03
N LEU A 63 16.65 -1.28 -3.63
CA LEU A 63 16.38 -1.27 -5.07
C LEU A 63 17.59 -0.81 -5.92
N GLY A 64 18.73 -0.50 -5.29
CA GLY A 64 19.96 -0.09 -5.98
C GLY A 64 20.21 1.41 -5.98
N GLY A 65 19.43 2.19 -5.23
CA GLY A 65 19.71 3.60 -4.99
C GLY A 65 20.98 3.81 -4.18
N SER A 66 21.64 4.96 -4.38
CA SER A 66 22.85 5.30 -3.64
C SER A 66 22.53 5.54 -2.15
N PRO A 67 23.25 4.91 -1.20
CA PRO A 67 23.10 5.23 0.22
C PRO A 67 23.29 6.73 0.54
N LEU A 68 24.06 7.46 -0.27
CA LEU A 68 24.29 8.90 -0.10
C LEU A 68 23.07 9.75 -0.47
N GLU A 69 22.19 9.23 -1.33
CA GLU A 69 20.97 9.90 -1.82
C GLU A 69 19.72 9.36 -1.10
N ARG A 70 19.90 8.48 -0.12
CA ARG A 70 18.82 7.80 0.61
C ARG A 70 17.75 8.76 1.10
N ASP A 71 18.15 9.87 1.70
CA ASP A 71 17.20 10.81 2.31
C ASP A 71 16.42 11.61 1.27
N GLU A 72 16.97 11.74 0.05
CA GLU A 72 16.36 12.39 -1.11
C GLU A 72 15.33 11.49 -1.82
N ALA A 73 15.27 10.20 -1.48
CA ALA A 73 14.26 9.28 -2.02
C ALA A 73 12.83 9.76 -1.73
N LEU A 74 12.64 10.47 -0.61
CA LEU A 74 11.35 11.01 -0.18
C LEU A 74 11.44 12.52 0.10
N GLU A 75 10.69 13.29 -0.68
CA GLU A 75 10.50 14.72 -0.48
C GLU A 75 9.29 14.95 0.44
N ARG A 76 9.47 15.67 1.55
CA ARG A 76 8.33 16.05 2.41
C ARG A 76 7.42 17.01 1.64
N PHE A 77 6.17 16.62 1.44
CA PHE A 77 5.20 17.38 0.65
C PHE A 77 4.21 18.16 1.52
N ALA A 78 3.70 17.53 2.58
CA ALA A 78 2.75 18.17 3.49
C ALA A 78 2.79 17.55 4.89
N GLU A 79 2.22 18.25 5.84
CA GLU A 79 1.97 17.81 7.22
C GLU A 79 0.50 18.08 7.54
N VAL A 80 -0.19 17.09 8.10
CA VAL A 80 -1.58 17.21 8.53
C VAL A 80 -1.72 16.54 9.91
N GLY A 81 -1.87 17.37 10.95
CA GLY A 81 -1.77 16.90 12.33
C GLY A 81 -0.41 16.25 12.58
N ASP A 82 -0.41 15.08 13.22
CA ASP A 82 0.81 14.33 13.52
C ASP A 82 1.31 13.47 12.34
N GLY A 83 0.73 13.63 11.15
CA GLY A 83 1.09 12.85 9.98
C GLY A 83 1.79 13.66 8.89
N LEU A 84 2.64 12.96 8.16
CA LEU A 84 3.53 13.48 7.13
C LEU A 84 3.21 12.81 5.79
N LEU A 85 2.98 13.65 4.79
CA LEU A 85 2.87 13.24 3.40
C LEU A 85 4.21 13.45 2.72
N TYR A 86 4.76 12.39 2.17
CA TYR A 86 5.95 12.40 1.34
C TYR A 86 5.59 12.14 -0.11
N ARG A 87 6.39 12.69 -1.00
CA ARG A 87 6.41 12.40 -2.42
C ARG A 87 7.68 11.60 -2.72
N CYS A 88 7.55 10.50 -3.45
CA CYS A 88 8.71 9.79 -3.97
C CYS A 88 9.44 10.67 -4.99
N SER A 89 10.76 10.72 -4.89
CA SER A 89 11.59 11.34 -5.93
C SER A 89 11.44 10.58 -7.26
N ALA A 90 11.75 11.26 -8.37
CA ALA A 90 11.72 10.63 -9.68
C ALA A 90 12.66 9.42 -9.75
N THR A 91 13.87 9.53 -9.18
CA THR A 91 14.83 8.43 -9.11
C THR A 91 14.24 7.23 -8.39
N PHE A 92 13.62 7.45 -7.23
CA PHE A 92 13.04 6.36 -6.46
C PHE A 92 11.84 5.72 -7.17
N LEU A 93 10.97 6.54 -7.77
CA LEU A 93 9.86 6.05 -8.59
C LEU A 93 10.37 5.14 -9.70
N ASN A 94 11.41 5.56 -10.43
CA ASN A 94 11.98 4.80 -11.53
C ASN A 94 12.56 3.46 -11.06
N LEU A 95 13.28 3.42 -9.95
CA LEU A 95 13.80 2.16 -9.40
C LEU A 95 12.67 1.17 -9.05
N MET A 96 11.56 1.65 -8.47
CA MET A 96 10.40 0.80 -8.20
C MET A 96 9.74 0.28 -9.49
N VAL A 97 9.66 1.12 -10.52
CA VAL A 97 9.12 0.77 -11.85
C VAL A 97 10.00 -0.29 -12.53
N GLU A 98 11.32 -0.11 -12.48
CA GLU A 98 12.31 -1.03 -13.04
C GLU A 98 12.24 -2.41 -12.37
N GLU A 99 12.10 -2.44 -11.05
CA GLU A 99 11.98 -3.69 -10.28
C GLU A 99 10.67 -4.43 -10.57
N GLU A 100 9.53 -3.71 -10.64
CA GLU A 100 8.26 -4.30 -11.04
C GLU A 100 8.33 -4.84 -12.48
N ALA A 101 8.91 -4.07 -13.41
CA ALA A 101 9.09 -4.50 -14.79
C ALA A 101 9.98 -5.74 -14.89
N ALA A 102 11.06 -5.82 -14.11
CA ALA A 102 11.91 -7.00 -14.05
C ALA A 102 11.16 -8.22 -13.52
N THR A 103 10.36 -8.05 -12.47
CA THR A 103 9.52 -9.13 -11.90
C THR A 103 8.49 -9.62 -12.92
N LEU A 104 7.81 -8.71 -13.62
CA LEU A 104 6.81 -9.05 -14.64
C LEU A 104 7.41 -9.74 -15.86
N ARG A 105 8.63 -9.37 -16.27
CA ARG A 105 9.34 -10.08 -17.35
C ARG A 105 9.57 -11.55 -16.99
N VAL A 106 10.07 -11.82 -15.79
CA VAL A 106 10.30 -13.19 -15.30
C VAL A 106 8.98 -13.96 -15.24
N LEU A 107 7.93 -13.35 -14.70
CA LEU A 107 6.60 -13.97 -14.66
C LEU A 107 6.10 -14.35 -16.06
N HIS A 108 6.24 -13.46 -17.04
CA HIS A 108 5.78 -13.70 -18.41
C HIS A 108 6.58 -14.83 -19.10
N GLU A 109 7.90 -14.86 -18.91
CA GLU A 109 8.76 -15.94 -19.42
C GLU A 109 8.35 -17.30 -18.84
N GLU A 110 8.03 -17.36 -17.55
CA GLU A 110 7.63 -18.60 -16.88
C GLU A 110 6.24 -19.08 -17.29
N GLN A 111 5.29 -18.15 -17.46
CA GLN A 111 3.97 -18.47 -18.01
C GLN A 111 4.04 -19.07 -19.41
N ALA A 112 5.05 -18.70 -20.20
CA ALA A 112 5.31 -19.30 -21.51
C ALA A 112 6.02 -20.67 -21.43
N GLY A 113 6.73 -20.98 -20.34
CA GLY A 113 7.62 -22.13 -20.19
C GLY A 113 7.06 -23.32 -19.38
N GLY A 114 5.92 -23.17 -18.70
CA GLY A 114 5.30 -24.20 -17.86
C GLY A 114 5.56 -24.04 -16.35
N GLU A 115 4.82 -24.78 -15.52
CA GLU A 115 4.88 -24.64 -14.05
C GLU A 115 6.19 -25.17 -13.43
N SER A 116 6.75 -24.39 -12.50
CA SER A 116 7.87 -24.74 -11.62
C SER A 116 7.38 -24.83 -10.18
N GLU A 117 7.94 -25.75 -9.36
CA GLU A 117 7.65 -25.85 -7.92
C GLU A 117 7.93 -24.55 -7.16
N THR A 118 8.89 -23.75 -7.61
CA THR A 118 9.10 -22.38 -7.12
C THR A 118 9.29 -21.46 -8.31
N PRO A 119 8.27 -20.65 -8.65
CA PRO A 119 8.40 -19.68 -9.74
C PRO A 119 9.51 -18.67 -9.43
N ARG A 120 10.40 -18.40 -10.39
CA ARG A 120 11.49 -17.43 -10.26
C ARG A 120 10.96 -16.03 -9.96
N TRP A 121 9.77 -15.67 -10.45
CA TRP A 121 9.17 -14.37 -10.09
C TRP A 121 8.89 -14.27 -8.59
N LEU A 122 8.48 -15.37 -7.95
CA LEU A 122 8.24 -15.43 -6.51
C LEU A 122 9.56 -15.44 -5.74
N ALA A 123 10.57 -16.17 -6.21
CA ALA A 123 11.90 -16.14 -5.63
C ALA A 123 12.50 -14.71 -5.65
N ARG A 124 12.30 -13.96 -6.74
CA ARG A 124 12.71 -12.56 -6.84
C ARG A 124 11.99 -11.68 -5.84
N ARG A 125 10.67 -11.83 -5.71
CA ARG A 125 9.85 -11.11 -4.71
C ARG A 125 10.32 -11.41 -3.29
N ASN A 126 10.61 -12.67 -2.97
CA ASN A 126 11.09 -13.08 -1.65
C ASN A 126 12.49 -12.53 -1.34
N ALA A 127 13.40 -12.55 -2.31
CA ALA A 127 14.73 -11.97 -2.14
C ALA A 127 14.66 -10.46 -1.85
N LEU A 128 13.75 -9.75 -2.52
CA LEU A 128 13.52 -8.33 -2.24
C LEU A 128 12.90 -8.09 -0.86
N ASP A 129 11.95 -8.94 -0.47
CA ASP A 129 11.34 -8.93 0.86
C ASP A 129 12.41 -9.10 1.96
N GLU A 130 13.23 -10.13 1.86
CA GLU A 130 14.32 -10.42 2.79
C GLU A 130 15.36 -9.29 2.84
N ALA A 131 15.75 -8.76 1.67
CA ALA A 131 16.71 -7.66 1.59
C ALA A 131 16.19 -6.39 2.25
N TRP A 132 14.90 -6.06 2.07
CA TRP A 132 14.30 -4.91 2.71
C TRP A 132 14.04 -5.12 4.21
N LEU A 133 13.68 -6.33 4.61
CA LEU A 133 13.57 -6.69 6.02
C LEU A 133 14.91 -6.53 6.74
N ALA A 134 16.00 -7.01 6.13
CA ALA A 134 17.35 -6.93 6.70
C ALA A 134 17.97 -5.52 6.64
N GLY A 135 17.61 -4.74 5.61
CA GLY A 135 18.16 -3.41 5.36
C GLY A 135 17.53 -2.27 6.16
N SER A 136 16.54 -2.56 7.01
CA SER A 136 15.80 -1.52 7.73
C SER A 136 15.55 -1.86 9.20
N SER A 137 15.20 -0.82 9.97
CA SER A 137 14.77 -0.98 11.37
C SER A 137 13.26 -1.17 11.45
N TRP A 138 12.81 -2.40 11.67
CA TRP A 138 11.40 -2.76 11.81
C TRP A 138 11.00 -3.02 13.27
N HIS A 139 9.69 -3.03 13.55
CA HIS A 139 9.20 -3.58 14.81
C HIS A 139 9.62 -5.06 14.94
N PRO A 140 9.95 -5.57 16.13
CA PRO A 140 10.39 -6.96 16.32
C PRO A 140 9.44 -8.03 15.77
N ASP A 141 8.14 -7.73 15.71
CA ASP A 141 7.11 -8.64 15.18
C ASP A 141 7.01 -8.65 13.65
N GLN A 142 7.77 -7.80 12.95
CA GLN A 142 7.78 -7.76 11.49
C GLN A 142 8.62 -8.93 10.96
N VAL A 143 7.95 -9.93 10.38
CA VAL A 143 8.59 -11.12 9.81
C VAL A 143 8.67 -11.12 8.28
N SER A 144 7.95 -10.22 7.62
CA SER A 144 7.94 -10.08 6.16
C SER A 144 7.39 -8.71 5.76
N THR A 145 8.03 -8.08 4.79
CA THR A 145 7.59 -6.89 4.04
C THR A 145 6.90 -7.24 2.72
N GLY A 146 6.74 -8.52 2.39
CA GLY A 146 6.22 -8.98 1.09
C GLY A 146 4.84 -8.40 0.76
N ASN A 147 3.97 -8.24 1.75
CA ASN A 147 2.70 -7.55 1.56
C ASN A 147 2.92 -6.11 1.10
N LYS A 148 3.83 -5.36 1.73
CA LYS A 148 4.15 -3.95 1.44
C LYS A 148 4.71 -3.75 0.03
N LEU A 149 5.33 -4.76 -0.58
CA LEU A 149 5.87 -4.67 -1.95
C LEU A 149 4.78 -4.50 -3.04
N PHE A 150 3.49 -4.51 -2.71
CA PHE A 150 2.41 -4.09 -3.64
C PHE A 150 2.64 -2.69 -4.22
N ARG A 151 3.37 -1.83 -3.50
CA ARG A 151 3.76 -0.47 -3.92
C ARG A 151 4.54 -0.41 -5.23
N LEU A 152 5.26 -1.48 -5.60
CA LEU A 152 5.96 -1.54 -6.88
C LEU A 152 4.97 -1.49 -8.06
N GLY A 153 3.83 -2.18 -7.92
CA GLY A 153 2.72 -2.08 -8.87
C GLY A 153 2.09 -0.68 -8.88
N LEU A 154 2.00 0.00 -7.73
CA LEU A 154 1.53 1.39 -7.66
C LEU A 154 2.50 2.36 -8.37
N ALA A 155 3.80 2.17 -8.17
CA ALA A 155 4.84 2.96 -8.82
C ALA A 155 4.75 2.86 -10.35
N ARG A 156 4.59 1.64 -10.88
CA ARG A 156 4.33 1.42 -12.32
C ARG A 156 3.11 2.19 -12.82
N MET A 157 1.98 2.09 -12.12
CA MET A 157 0.75 2.80 -12.50
C MET A 157 0.90 4.32 -12.45
N ALA A 158 1.58 4.86 -11.44
CA ALA A 158 1.86 6.29 -11.34
C ALA A 158 2.75 6.77 -12.50
N HIS A 159 3.80 6.01 -12.80
CA HIS A 159 4.72 6.30 -13.91
C HIS A 159 4.01 6.29 -15.28
N GLU A 160 3.19 5.27 -15.57
CA GLU A 160 2.41 5.17 -16.83
C GLU A 160 1.47 6.36 -17.05
N LYS A 161 1.04 7.00 -15.96
CA LYS A 161 0.15 8.17 -16.00
C LYS A 161 0.89 9.51 -15.94
N GLY A 162 2.22 9.50 -15.85
CA GLY A 162 3.01 10.73 -15.63
C GLY A 162 2.71 11.41 -14.29
N GLN A 163 2.35 10.63 -13.28
CA GLN A 163 1.93 11.10 -11.96
C GLN A 163 3.01 10.86 -10.91
N ALA A 164 3.06 11.71 -9.89
CA ALA A 164 3.92 11.50 -8.72
C ALA A 164 3.38 10.33 -7.88
N LEU A 165 4.21 9.66 -7.08
CA LEU A 165 3.75 8.70 -6.07
C LEU A 165 3.89 9.34 -4.68
N TYR A 166 2.86 9.20 -3.84
CA TYR A 166 2.86 9.74 -2.48
C TYR A 166 2.79 8.64 -1.42
N CYS A 167 3.43 8.88 -0.28
CA CYS A 167 3.46 8.00 0.89
C CYS A 167 3.06 8.78 2.13
N TRP A 168 2.10 8.28 2.89
CA TRP A 168 1.65 8.90 4.13
C TRP A 168 2.17 8.13 5.34
N TYR A 169 2.77 8.83 6.30
CA TYR A 169 3.18 8.29 7.60
C TYR A 169 2.60 9.18 8.69
N GLY A 170 1.62 8.68 9.43
CA GLY A 170 1.00 9.38 10.56
C GLY A 170 0.54 8.37 11.60
N PRO A 171 -0.18 8.76 12.66
CA PRO A 171 -0.73 7.84 13.65
C PRO A 171 -1.81 6.92 13.07
N SER A 172 -1.88 5.69 13.59
CA SER A 172 -2.86 4.69 13.13
C SER A 172 -4.23 5.23 13.47
N VAL A 173 -5.11 5.28 12.47
CA VAL A 173 -6.53 5.25 12.79
C VAL A 173 -6.77 4.00 13.64
N PRO A 174 -7.55 4.07 14.73
CA PRO A 174 -7.76 2.94 15.63
C PRO A 174 -8.12 1.67 14.85
N GLU A 175 -7.29 0.65 14.96
CA GLU A 175 -7.57 -0.66 14.38
C GLU A 175 -8.62 -1.36 15.25
N TYR A 176 -9.74 -1.74 14.64
CA TYR A 176 -10.73 -2.59 15.29
C TYR A 176 -10.42 -4.03 14.94
N VAL A 177 -10.14 -4.86 15.95
CA VAL A 177 -10.02 -6.31 15.78
C VAL A 177 -11.40 -6.88 15.48
N ILE A 178 -11.60 -7.44 14.29
CA ILE A 178 -12.78 -8.25 13.99
C ILE A 178 -12.52 -9.64 14.56
N GLU A 179 -12.96 -9.85 15.80
CA GLU A 179 -13.00 -11.20 16.38
C GLU A 179 -14.18 -11.97 15.77
N SER A 180 -13.89 -12.93 14.90
CA SER A 180 -14.90 -13.87 14.44
C SER A 180 -15.08 -14.98 15.49
N GLY A 181 -16.27 -15.09 16.06
CA GLY A 181 -16.67 -16.16 16.97
C GLY A 181 -17.97 -16.82 16.52
N THR A 182 -18.12 -18.12 16.78
CA THR A 182 -19.40 -18.82 16.60
C THR A 182 -20.27 -18.62 17.84
N GLY A 183 -21.26 -17.73 17.73
CA GLY A 183 -22.29 -17.50 18.75
C GLY A 183 -23.71 -17.82 18.23
N PRO A 184 -24.66 -18.16 19.11
CA PRO A 184 -26.00 -18.58 18.71
C PRO A 184 -26.82 -17.36 18.26
N TYR A 185 -26.95 -17.13 16.95
CA TYR A 185 -27.83 -16.07 16.43
C TYR A 185 -29.30 -16.54 16.43
N PRO A 186 -30.22 -15.85 17.13
CA PRO A 186 -31.64 -16.13 17.06
C PRO A 186 -32.20 -15.58 15.74
N GLY A 187 -32.39 -16.45 14.74
CA GLY A 187 -32.97 -16.01 13.46
C GLY A 187 -33.15 -17.07 12.38
N SER A 188 -32.56 -18.27 12.51
CA SER A 188 -32.75 -19.35 11.52
C SER A 188 -33.98 -20.22 11.81
N SER A 189 -35.14 -19.62 12.07
CA SER A 189 -36.40 -20.37 11.96
C SER A 189 -36.76 -20.51 10.48
N LYS A 190 -36.35 -21.63 9.86
CA LYS A 190 -36.96 -22.10 8.60
C LYS A 190 -38.44 -22.36 8.86
N LYS A 191 -39.31 -21.42 8.45
CA LYS A 191 -40.73 -21.72 8.25
C LYS A 191 -40.83 -22.67 7.05
N ARG A 192 -41.08 -23.95 7.32
CA ARG A 192 -41.67 -24.87 6.34
C ARG A 192 -43.12 -24.46 6.12
N ARG A 193 -43.48 -24.17 4.87
CA ARG A 193 -44.86 -24.16 4.36
C ARG A 193 -44.85 -24.93 3.05
N GLY A 194 -45.82 -25.85 2.90
CA GLY A 194 -46.02 -26.70 1.73
C GLY A 194 -45.48 -28.10 1.97
#